data_AF-A0A284R6H1-F1
#
_entry.id   AF-A0A284R6H1-F1
#
_cell.length_a   1.000
_cell.length_b   1.000
_cell.length_c   1.000
_cell.angle_alpha   90.00
_cell.angle_beta   90.00
_cell.angle_gamma   90.00
#
_symmetry.space_group_name_H-M   'P 1'
#
loop_
_entity.id
_entity.type
_entity.pdbx_description
1 polymer ?
#
loop_
_entity_poly.entity_id
_entity_poly.type
_entity_poly.pdbx_seq_one_letter_code
_entity_poly.pdbx_strand_id
1 'polypeptide(L)'
;MVHTREAEEDTERILKEIVPKDHRVHIHCFTDAAAFGLRLLDYFPTLHIGVTANLNTAELLKQMSANDNKRFLLETDAPYMVPANNLDYNVPGGKLNRGMSVVDTTEITKGTSLTDDEYLKAAVLGWGTKLLQALFLVSDDMMDSSITRRGQPC
;
A
#
# COMPACT_ATOMS: atom_id res chain seq x y z
N MET A 1 -3.71 17.25 1.77
CA MET A 1 -3.92 15.80 1.72
C MET A 1 -4.61 15.41 3.02
N VAL A 2 -5.70 14.66 2.95
CA VAL A 2 -6.55 14.29 4.09
C VAL A 2 -6.68 12.78 4.07
N HIS A 3 -6.56 12.17 5.25
CA HIS A 3 -6.78 10.75 5.45
C HIS A 3 -8.02 10.57 6.32
N THR A 4 -8.95 9.73 5.90
CA THR A 4 -10.18 9.40 6.62
C THR A 4 -10.46 7.91 6.49
N ARG A 5 -10.91 7.30 7.59
CA ARG A 5 -11.41 5.93 7.66
C ARG A 5 -12.45 5.87 8.77
N GLU A 6 -13.65 5.38 8.46
CA GLU A 6 -14.72 5.18 9.45
C GLU A 6 -15.07 6.46 10.24
N ALA A 7 -14.80 7.63 9.66
CA ALA A 7 -14.93 8.93 10.32
C ALA A 7 -15.64 9.95 9.42
N GLU A 8 -16.59 9.50 8.61
CA GLU A 8 -17.22 10.29 7.54
C GLU A 8 -17.85 11.58 8.07
N GLU A 9 -18.66 11.50 9.13
CA GLU A 9 -19.40 12.64 9.68
C GLU A 9 -18.48 13.71 10.26
N ASP A 10 -17.49 13.29 11.06
CA ASP A 10 -16.52 14.19 11.66
C ASP A 10 -15.61 14.82 10.61
N THR A 11 -15.15 14.04 9.64
CA THR A 11 -14.32 14.53 8.54
C THR A 11 -15.09 15.56 7.71
N GLU A 12 -16.34 15.29 7.36
CA GLU A 12 -17.17 16.23 6.61
C GLU A 12 -17.37 17.54 7.37
N ARG A 13 -17.71 17.46 8.67
CA ARG A 13 -17.92 18.62 9.53
C ARG A 13 -16.67 19.49 9.64
N ILE A 14 -15.54 18.88 10.00
CA ILE A 14 -14.27 19.58 10.22
C ILE A 14 -13.77 20.20 8.91
N LEU A 15 -13.85 19.48 7.79
CA LEU A 15 -13.43 20.02 6.49
C LEU A 15 -14.27 21.25 6.10
N LYS A 16 -15.59 21.19 6.25
CA LYS A 16 -16.48 22.31 5.89
C LYS A 16 -16.32 23.52 6.80
N GLU A 17 -15.98 23.31 8.07
CA GLU A 17 -15.77 24.38 9.04
C GLU A 17 -14.42 25.09 8.86
N ILE A 18 -13.35 24.33 8.59
CA ILE A 18 -11.98 24.85 8.63
C ILE A 18 -11.42 25.16 7.24
N VAL A 19 -11.76 24.36 6.23
CA VAL A 19 -11.09 24.42 4.91
C VAL A 19 -11.89 25.33 3.97
N PRO A 20 -11.24 26.37 3.39
CA PRO A 20 -11.88 27.19 2.35
C PRO A 20 -12.35 26.34 1.18
N LYS A 21 -13.52 26.67 0.64
CA LYS A 21 -14.21 25.86 -0.39
C LYS A 21 -13.39 25.68 -1.66
N ASP A 22 -12.57 26.66 -2.01
CA ASP A 22 -11.70 26.70 -3.19
C ASP A 22 -10.33 26.03 -2.97
N HIS A 23 -9.98 25.70 -1.72
CA HIS A 23 -8.70 25.08 -1.40
C HIS A 23 -8.55 23.71 -2.04
N ARG A 24 -7.36 23.41 -2.59
CA ARG A 24 -7.08 22.11 -3.23
C ARG A 24 -7.04 21.01 -2.18
N VAL A 25 -8.08 20.18 -2.14
CA VAL A 25 -8.17 19.02 -1.24
C VAL A 25 -7.89 17.74 -2.01
N HIS A 26 -7.17 16.82 -1.36
CA HIS A 26 -6.95 15.48 -1.86
C HIS A 26 -7.26 14.51 -0.74
N ILE A 27 -8.28 13.67 -0.91
CA ILE A 27 -8.59 12.58 0.01
C ILE A 27 -7.79 11.35 -0.43
N HIS A 28 -6.77 11.01 0.34
CA HIS A 28 -5.85 9.91 0.05
C HIS A 28 -6.49 8.56 0.34
N CYS A 29 -6.22 7.55 -0.50
CA CYS A 29 -6.60 6.15 -0.31
C CYS A 29 -8.07 5.98 0.16
N PHE A 30 -9.00 6.54 -0.59
CA PHE A 30 -10.42 6.58 -0.21
C PHE A 30 -11.03 5.17 -0.20
N THR A 31 -11.57 4.79 0.95
CA THR A 31 -12.17 3.46 1.20
C THR A 31 -13.53 3.55 1.91
N ASP A 32 -13.99 4.76 2.21
CA ASP A 32 -15.28 5.04 2.84
C ASP A 32 -16.44 4.94 1.82
N ALA A 33 -17.69 5.21 2.24
CA ALA A 33 -18.86 5.04 1.39
C ALA A 33 -18.87 6.00 0.20
N ALA A 34 -19.32 5.52 -0.97
CA ALA A 34 -19.47 6.32 -2.18
C ALA A 34 -20.29 7.61 -1.96
N ALA A 35 -21.36 7.50 -1.16
CA ALA A 35 -22.23 8.63 -0.82
C ALA A 35 -21.47 9.78 -0.15
N PHE A 36 -20.53 9.48 0.76
CA PHE A 36 -19.71 10.47 1.41
C PHE A 36 -18.73 11.14 0.44
N GLY A 37 -18.04 10.34 -0.40
CA GLY A 37 -17.16 10.87 -1.44
C GLY A 37 -17.88 11.82 -2.39
N LEU A 38 -19.11 11.49 -2.80
CA LEU A 38 -19.93 12.35 -3.65
C LEU A 38 -20.31 13.68 -2.96
N ARG A 39 -20.73 13.65 -1.69
CA ARG A 39 -21.02 14.89 -0.94
C ARG A 39 -19.80 15.81 -0.84
N LEU A 40 -18.60 15.26 -0.68
CA LEU A 40 -17.36 16.02 -0.67
C LEU A 40 -17.03 16.62 -2.05
N LEU A 41 -17.19 15.84 -3.12
CA LEU A 41 -16.98 16.32 -4.49
C LEU A 41 -17.96 17.44 -4.86
N ASP A 42 -19.20 17.38 -4.40
CA ASP A 42 -20.20 18.42 -4.65
C ASP A 42 -19.92 19.71 -3.87
N TYR A 43 -19.39 19.59 -2.64
CA TYR A 43 -19.07 20.75 -1.82
C TYR A 43 -17.75 21.42 -2.23
N PHE A 44 -16.68 20.64 -2.49
CA PHE A 44 -15.36 21.16 -2.80
C PHE A 44 -15.04 21.01 -4.30
N PRO A 45 -15.15 22.07 -5.13
CA PRO A 45 -14.95 21.98 -6.57
C PRO A 45 -13.53 21.55 -6.99
N THR A 46 -12.52 21.77 -6.14
CA THR A 46 -11.12 21.42 -6.41
C THR A 46 -10.67 20.14 -5.70
N LEU A 47 -11.60 19.42 -5.03
CA LEU A 47 -11.30 18.18 -4.33
C LEU A 47 -11.13 17.00 -5.30
N HIS A 48 -10.11 16.19 -5.03
CA HIS A 48 -9.85 14.95 -5.72
C HIS A 48 -9.87 13.77 -4.75
N ILE A 49 -10.29 12.60 -5.26
CA ILE A 49 -10.35 11.34 -4.52
C ILE A 49 -9.27 10.40 -5.04
N GLY A 50 -8.34 10.05 -4.17
CA GLY A 50 -7.33 9.02 -4.40
C GLY A 50 -7.95 7.64 -4.35
N VAL A 51 -7.77 6.87 -5.42
CA VAL A 51 -8.21 5.46 -5.52
C VAL A 51 -7.01 4.56 -5.76
N THR A 52 -6.85 3.57 -4.91
CA THR A 52 -5.79 2.56 -4.98
C THR A 52 -6.25 1.31 -5.72
N ALA A 53 -5.38 0.46 -6.25
CA ALA A 53 -5.79 -0.82 -6.84
C ALA A 53 -6.16 -1.87 -5.77
N ASN A 54 -7.30 -1.70 -5.08
CA ASN A 54 -7.80 -2.65 -4.08
C ASN A 54 -9.04 -3.42 -4.57
N LEU A 55 -9.42 -4.48 -3.84
CA LEU A 55 -10.55 -5.37 -4.20
C LEU A 55 -11.89 -4.62 -4.38
N ASN A 56 -12.08 -3.51 -3.67
CA ASN A 56 -13.34 -2.77 -3.65
C ASN A 56 -13.38 -1.60 -4.63
N THR A 57 -12.25 -1.27 -5.27
CA THR A 57 -12.10 -0.05 -6.08
C THR A 57 -13.01 -0.06 -7.30
N ALA A 58 -13.13 -1.20 -7.97
CA ALA A 58 -14.01 -1.31 -9.13
C ALA A 58 -15.48 -1.05 -8.77
N GLU A 59 -15.92 -1.53 -7.59
CA GLU A 59 -17.30 -1.33 -7.12
C GLU A 59 -17.54 0.11 -6.68
N LEU A 60 -16.61 0.69 -5.91
CA LEU A 60 -16.65 2.09 -5.53
C LEU A 60 -16.73 3.01 -6.77
N LEU A 61 -15.86 2.78 -7.75
CA LEU A 61 -15.85 3.56 -8.99
C LEU A 61 -17.16 3.40 -9.75
N LYS A 62 -17.77 2.21 -9.81
CA LYS A 62 -19.09 2.04 -10.43
C LYS A 62 -20.16 2.86 -9.71
N GLN A 63 -20.22 2.81 -8.38
CA GLN A 63 -21.20 3.54 -7.58
C GLN A 63 -21.04 5.06 -7.74
N MET A 64 -19.80 5.55 -7.79
CA MET A 64 -19.52 6.97 -7.97
C MET A 64 -19.59 7.41 -9.44
N SER A 65 -19.49 6.48 -10.40
CA SER A 65 -19.53 6.79 -11.83
C SER A 65 -20.88 7.29 -12.34
N ALA A 66 -21.93 7.15 -11.54
CA ALA A 66 -23.26 7.69 -11.83
C ALA A 66 -23.31 9.24 -11.73
N ASN A 67 -22.34 9.86 -11.07
CA ASN A 67 -22.23 11.32 -10.98
C ASN A 67 -21.27 11.83 -12.08
N ASP A 68 -21.62 12.93 -12.75
CA ASP A 68 -20.81 13.53 -13.82
C ASP A 68 -19.50 14.13 -13.30
N ASN A 69 -19.41 14.41 -12.00
CA ASN A 69 -18.33 15.18 -11.40
C ASN A 69 -17.17 14.30 -10.91
N LYS A 70 -16.55 13.53 -11.83
CA LYS A 70 -15.53 12.52 -11.52
C LYS A 70 -14.13 13.13 -11.43
N ARG A 71 -13.59 13.28 -10.22
CA ARG A 71 -12.21 13.74 -9.98
C ARG A 71 -11.42 12.69 -9.20
N PHE A 72 -11.05 11.62 -9.89
CA PHE A 72 -10.26 10.53 -9.32
C PHE A 72 -8.77 10.69 -9.64
N LEU A 73 -7.93 10.36 -8.67
CA LEU A 73 -6.49 10.21 -8.84
C LEU A 73 -6.14 8.75 -8.58
N LEU A 74 -5.38 8.14 -9.49
CA LEU A 74 -4.91 6.77 -9.28
C LEU A 74 -3.70 6.79 -8.35
N GLU A 75 -3.73 5.95 -7.32
CA GLU A 75 -2.69 5.80 -6.31
C GLU A 75 -2.24 4.35 -6.23
N THR A 76 -1.02 4.13 -5.72
CA THR A 76 -0.54 2.78 -5.39
C THR A 76 -0.68 2.47 -3.91
N ASP A 77 -0.67 3.50 -3.04
CA ASP A 77 -0.51 3.39 -1.57
C ASP A 77 0.52 2.32 -1.18
N ALA A 78 1.56 2.17 -2.01
CA ALA A 78 2.66 1.26 -1.76
C ALA A 78 3.42 1.76 -0.51
N PRO A 79 3.85 0.85 0.38
CA PRO A 79 3.95 -0.61 0.22
C PRO A 79 2.71 -1.39 0.67
N TYR A 80 1.60 -0.74 1.02
CA TYR A 80 0.50 -1.38 1.76
C TYR A 80 -0.57 -2.01 0.86
N MET A 81 -0.81 -1.43 -0.33
CA MET A 81 -1.81 -1.94 -1.28
C MET A 81 -1.19 -2.59 -2.52
N VAL A 82 -0.13 -3.38 -2.32
CA VAL A 82 0.46 -4.21 -3.38
C VAL A 82 -0.54 -5.28 -3.85
N PRO A 83 -0.62 -5.58 -5.17
CA PRO A 83 -1.48 -6.62 -5.71
C PRO A 83 -1.33 -7.95 -4.96
N ALA A 84 -2.41 -8.72 -4.82
CA ALA A 84 -2.44 -9.94 -4.00
C ALA A 84 -1.36 -10.98 -4.37
N ASN A 85 -0.87 -10.98 -5.60
CA ASN A 85 0.19 -11.86 -6.11
C ASN A 85 1.61 -11.25 -5.99
N ASN A 86 1.77 -10.05 -5.44
CA ASN A 86 3.06 -9.36 -5.37
C ASN A 86 4.07 -10.14 -4.53
N LEU A 87 3.61 -10.74 -3.43
CA LEU A 87 4.47 -11.59 -2.60
C LEU A 87 5.00 -12.77 -3.40
N ASP A 88 4.14 -13.47 -4.15
CA ASP A 88 4.54 -14.62 -4.97
C ASP A 88 5.41 -14.24 -6.17
N TYR A 89 5.31 -12.99 -6.64
CA TYR A 89 6.06 -12.48 -7.78
C TYR A 89 7.44 -11.92 -7.39
N ASN A 90 7.49 -11.04 -6.38
CA ASN A 90 8.68 -10.26 -6.05
C ASN A 90 9.56 -10.89 -4.96
N VAL A 91 9.00 -11.81 -4.15
CA VAL A 91 9.74 -12.43 -3.03
C VAL A 91 10.52 -13.68 -3.47
N PRO A 92 9.96 -14.62 -4.26
CA PRO A 92 10.67 -15.81 -4.77
C PRO A 92 11.69 -15.52 -5.88
N GLY A 93 12.57 -16.49 -6.18
CA GLY A 93 13.55 -16.40 -7.27
C GLY A 93 14.85 -15.63 -6.96
N GLY A 94 15.00 -15.12 -5.74
CA GLY A 94 16.26 -14.54 -5.26
C GLY A 94 17.20 -15.58 -4.63
N LYS A 95 18.48 -15.22 -4.43
CA LYS A 95 19.51 -16.11 -3.85
C LYS A 95 19.29 -16.56 -2.39
N LEU A 96 18.25 -16.06 -1.71
CA LEU A 96 17.93 -16.33 -0.30
C LEU A 96 18.98 -15.97 0.78
N ASN A 97 20.22 -15.64 0.42
CA ASN A 97 21.35 -15.34 1.33
C ASN A 97 20.99 -14.50 2.57
N ARG A 98 20.34 -13.34 2.39
CA ARG A 98 20.00 -12.44 3.50
C ARG A 98 19.07 -13.06 4.55
N GLY A 99 18.14 -13.93 4.13
CA GLY A 99 17.21 -14.58 5.05
C GLY A 99 17.89 -15.72 5.81
N MET A 100 18.68 -16.53 5.09
CA MET A 100 19.47 -17.62 5.71
C MET A 100 20.51 -17.09 6.69
N SER A 101 21.17 -15.98 6.36
CA SER A 101 22.15 -15.32 7.23
C SER A 101 21.59 -14.97 8.61
N VAL A 102 20.29 -14.67 8.73
CA VAL A 102 19.67 -14.40 10.05
C VAL A 102 19.65 -15.67 10.90
N VAL A 103 19.24 -16.80 10.31
CA VAL A 103 19.21 -18.10 10.99
C VAL A 103 20.63 -18.53 11.37
N ASP A 104 21.56 -18.50 10.42
CA ASP A 104 22.95 -18.88 10.63
C ASP A 104 23.61 -18.03 11.72
N THR A 105 23.41 -16.71 11.67
CA THR A 105 23.96 -15.79 12.68
C THR A 105 23.36 -16.06 14.06
N THR A 106 22.07 -16.37 14.14
CA THR A 106 21.39 -16.66 15.40
C THR A 106 21.95 -17.94 16.03
N GLU A 107 22.11 -19.01 15.25
CA GLU A 107 22.69 -20.28 15.70
C GLU A 107 24.15 -20.11 16.13
N ILE A 108 24.97 -19.45 15.31
CA ILE A 108 26.39 -19.18 15.60
C ILE A 108 26.53 -18.36 16.89
N THR A 109 25.72 -17.31 17.05
CA THR A 109 25.78 -16.41 18.22
C THR A 109 25.30 -17.12 19.49
N LYS A 110 24.31 -18.01 19.38
CA LYS A 110 23.85 -18.83 20.50
C LYS A 110 24.90 -19.88 20.90
N GLY A 111 25.70 -20.36 19.95
CA GLY A 111 26.75 -21.37 20.18
C GLY A 111 26.23 -22.79 20.39
N THR A 112 24.92 -23.01 20.20
CA THR A 112 24.25 -24.31 20.27
C THR A 112 23.18 -24.37 19.19
N SER A 113 22.79 -25.57 18.78
CA SER A 113 21.68 -25.74 17.83
C SER A 113 20.39 -25.08 18.32
N LEU A 114 19.64 -24.54 17.36
CA LEU A 114 18.34 -23.92 17.63
C LEU A 114 17.30 -25.00 17.93
N THR A 115 16.45 -24.73 18.93
CA THR A 115 15.20 -25.45 19.10
C THR A 115 14.20 -25.05 18.00
N ASP A 116 13.15 -25.84 17.79
CA ASP A 116 12.14 -25.55 16.75
C ASP A 116 11.49 -24.17 16.90
N ASP A 117 11.22 -23.73 18.13
CA ASP A 117 10.64 -22.41 18.41
C ASP A 117 11.62 -21.26 18.10
N GLU A 118 12.90 -21.44 18.43
CA GLU A 118 13.93 -20.44 18.13
C GLU A 118 14.23 -20.38 16.64
N TYR A 119 14.28 -21.54 15.97
CA TYR A 119 14.39 -21.62 14.52
C TYR A 119 13.21 -20.91 13.86
N LEU A 120 11.99 -21.16 14.31
CA LEU A 120 10.79 -20.51 13.78
C LEU A 120 10.89 -18.99 13.93
N LYS A 121 11.28 -18.48 15.10
CA LYS A 121 11.45 -17.03 15.33
C LYS A 121 12.54 -16.43 14.42
N ALA A 122 13.69 -17.09 14.30
CA ALA A 122 14.78 -16.65 13.44
C ALA A 122 14.38 -16.69 11.95
N ALA A 123 13.64 -17.72 11.53
CA ALA A 123 13.13 -17.85 10.19
C ALA A 123 12.08 -16.77 9.87
N VAL A 124 11.17 -16.45 10.80
CA VAL A 124 10.20 -15.35 10.65
C VAL A 124 10.93 -14.01 10.47
N LEU A 125 11.96 -13.74 11.27
CA LEU A 125 12.82 -12.56 11.10
C LEU A 125 13.54 -12.56 9.74
N GLY A 126 14.11 -13.71 9.34
CA GLY A 126 14.73 -13.91 8.04
C GLY A 126 13.78 -13.61 6.87
N TRP A 127 12.53 -14.07 6.95
CA TRP A 127 11.48 -13.73 5.99
C TRP A 127 11.13 -12.24 5.99
N GLY A 128 11.09 -11.59 7.16
CA GLY A 128 10.96 -10.14 7.26
C GLY A 128 12.01 -9.38 6.44
N THR A 129 13.29 -9.80 6.52
CA THR A 129 14.37 -9.20 5.70
C THR A 129 14.16 -9.40 4.20
N LYS A 130 13.50 -10.50 3.79
CA LYS A 130 13.20 -10.80 2.39
C LYS A 130 12.07 -9.93 1.84
N LEU A 131 11.03 -9.71 2.64
CA LEU A 131 9.96 -8.79 2.30
C LEU A 131 10.50 -7.37 2.12
N LEU A 132 11.37 -6.92 3.03
CA LEU A 132 12.05 -5.63 2.91
C LEU A 132 12.93 -5.55 1.65
N GLN A 133 13.67 -6.61 1.33
CA GLN A 133 14.47 -6.67 0.11
C GLN A 133 13.58 -6.56 -1.15
N ALA A 134 12.44 -7.25 -1.19
CA ALA A 134 11.51 -7.21 -2.32
C ALA A 134 10.97 -5.79 -2.53
N LEU A 135 10.59 -5.10 -1.44
CA LEU A 135 10.17 -3.69 -1.49
C LEU A 135 11.24 -2.79 -2.13
N PHE A 136 12.50 -2.92 -1.72
CA PHE A 136 13.57 -2.11 -2.28
C PHE A 136 13.83 -2.40 -3.76
N LEU A 137 13.72 -3.66 -4.20
CA LEU A 137 13.89 -4.00 -5.61
C LEU A 137 12.79 -3.40 -6.48
N VAL A 138 11.52 -3.49 -6.06
CA VAL A 138 10.41 -2.86 -6.79
C VAL A 138 10.60 -1.34 -6.85
N SER A 139 11.06 -0.73 -5.75
CA SER A 139 11.35 0.71 -5.71
C SER A 139 12.48 1.10 -6.66
N ASP A 140 13.58 0.34 -6.65
CA ASP A 140 14.73 0.47 -7.54
C ASP A 140 14.33 0.33 -9.01
N ASP A 141 13.52 -0.68 -9.34
CA ASP A 141 13.02 -0.92 -10.69
C ASP A 141 12.21 0.27 -11.23
N MET A 142 11.37 0.91 -10.39
CA MET A 142 10.65 2.12 -10.75
C MET A 142 11.57 3.34 -10.93
N MET A 143 12.55 3.53 -10.03
CA MET A 143 13.47 4.66 -10.09
C MET A 143 14.36 4.60 -11.34
N ASP A 144 14.82 3.40 -11.69
CA ASP A 144 15.74 3.17 -12.80
C ASP A 144 15.05 2.86 -14.13
N SER A 145 13.71 2.82 -14.14
CA SER A 145 12.91 2.39 -15.31
C SER A 145 13.36 1.03 -15.86
N SER A 146 13.62 0.09 -14.95
CA SER A 146 14.08 -1.26 -15.29
C SER A 146 13.00 -2.08 -16.00
N ILE A 147 13.41 -2.97 -16.90
CA ILE A 147 12.50 -3.78 -17.72
C ILE A 147 12.37 -5.21 -17.17
N THR A 148 13.43 -5.77 -16.57
CA THR A 148 13.42 -7.15 -16.06
C THR A 148 14.13 -7.31 -14.72
N ARG A 149 13.57 -8.16 -13.87
CA ARG A 149 14.10 -8.53 -12.56
C ARG A 149 13.89 -10.02 -12.32
N ARG A 150 14.95 -10.73 -11.88
CA ARG A 150 14.93 -12.20 -11.62
C ARG A 150 14.41 -13.03 -12.81
N GLY A 151 14.68 -12.57 -14.04
CA GLY A 151 14.25 -13.25 -15.26
C GLY A 151 12.77 -13.08 -15.60
N GLN A 152 12.06 -12.18 -14.91
CA GLN A 152 10.67 -11.83 -15.19
C GLN A 152 10.57 -10.31 -15.45
N PRO A 153 9.49 -9.83 -16.10
CA PRO A 153 9.23 -8.39 -16.24
C PRO A 153 9.21 -7.66 -14.88
N CYS A 154 9.69 -6.42 -14.87
CA CYS A 154 9.53 -5.52 -13.72
C CYS A 154 8.10 -4.97 -13.62
#